data_AF-A0A537B1K0-F1
#
_entry.id   AF-A0A537B1K0-F1
#
_cell.length_a   1.000
_cell.length_b   1.000
_cell.length_c   1.000
_cell.angle_alpha   90.00
_cell.angle_beta   90.00
_cell.angle_gamma   90.00
#
_symmetry.space_group_name_H-M   'P 1'
#
loop_
_entity.id
_entity.type
_entity.pdbx_description
1 polymer ?
#
loop_
_entity_poly.entity_id
_entity_poly.type
_entity_poly.pdbx_seq_one_letter_code
_entity_poly.pdbx_strand_id
1 'polypeptide(L)'
;MILNEPQGLYHPANEHDACGVGFVAHIKGKKSHSIVEQGLTVLRNLTHRGAVGWDPKLSDGAGLLIQIPDKFLREVMAKQGLKLPPPGQYGVGIVFLPRDPASRFACEYEIERAIKDEGQILLGWRDVPVDNSDLAEPAKRIEPVIRQVFIGRGKGVTVTDALERKLYIIRKSSGHAIQALKLAHGKEFYVPSMSARTACYKGMLLAHQVGQYYKDLQDARVESALALVHQRFSTNTFPSWDLAHPFRMICHNGEINTLRGNVNWIRARQGAISSPVLGRDLEKIWPLIYDGQSDSASFDNALELLVMGGYSVAHAMMMMIPEAWENHTLMDPTRRAFYEYHAAMMEPWDGPASIAFTDGRQIGATLDRNGLRPSRYIVTADDLVIMGSECGCLPVPEDKIVKKWRLQPGRMFLVDLEKGRIIDDEELKNTLAGAKPYAEWIDRIRVKLDEVETEKTPPLKSSVRMLDRQQAFGYTQEDIKFIMTPMATNGEEPVGSMGNDSPLAVL
;
A
#
# COMPACT_ATOMS: atom_id res chain seq x y z
N MET A 1 -11.37 7.73 -11.29
CA MET A 1 -11.81 8.39 -10.04
C MET A 1 -13.03 9.27 -10.25
N ILE A 2 -14.18 8.81 -9.76
CA ILE A 2 -15.29 9.71 -9.41
C ILE A 2 -14.79 10.48 -8.18
N LEU A 3 -14.26 11.68 -8.40
CA LEU A 3 -14.12 12.64 -7.30
C LEU A 3 -15.55 13.06 -6.98
N ASN A 4 -16.10 12.54 -5.90
CA ASN A 4 -17.37 13.06 -5.40
C ASN A 4 -17.08 14.46 -4.85
N GLU A 5 -17.72 15.47 -5.40
CA GLU A 5 -17.66 16.81 -4.81
C GLU A 5 -18.30 16.77 -3.41
N PRO A 6 -17.86 17.63 -2.48
CA PRO A 6 -18.51 17.76 -1.18
C PRO A 6 -20.02 17.96 -1.36
N GLN A 7 -20.83 17.08 -0.76
CA GLN A 7 -22.28 17.15 -0.86
C GLN A 7 -22.88 17.39 0.53
N GLY A 8 -23.35 18.61 0.76
CA GLY A 8 -23.84 19.03 2.08
C GLY A 8 -22.71 19.00 3.12
N LEU A 9 -22.91 18.24 4.21
CA LEU A 9 -21.91 18.06 5.28
C LEU A 9 -20.90 16.93 5.00
N TYR A 10 -21.09 16.14 3.94
CA TYR A 10 -20.18 15.07 3.58
C TYR A 10 -18.96 15.62 2.84
N HIS A 11 -17.77 15.22 3.29
CA HIS A 11 -16.51 15.49 2.61
C HIS A 11 -15.73 14.18 2.41
N PRO A 12 -15.33 13.82 1.17
CA PRO A 12 -14.60 12.57 0.89
C PRO A 12 -13.29 12.39 1.67
N ALA A 13 -12.71 13.48 2.17
CA ALA A 13 -11.52 13.41 3.02
C ALA A 13 -11.78 12.79 4.42
N ASN A 14 -13.04 12.57 4.81
CA ASN A 14 -13.42 11.95 6.08
C ASN A 14 -13.78 10.45 5.90
N GLU A 15 -13.32 9.81 4.82
CA GLU A 15 -13.57 8.39 4.56
C GLU A 15 -12.67 7.49 5.43
N HIS A 16 -13.27 6.46 6.04
CA HIS A 16 -12.60 5.49 6.90
C HIS A 16 -12.87 4.06 6.42
N ASP A 17 -11.90 3.15 6.56
CA ASP A 17 -12.03 1.75 6.13
C ASP A 17 -11.75 0.76 7.30
N ALA A 18 -12.54 -0.33 7.38
CA ALA A 18 -12.43 -1.35 8.43
C ALA A 18 -12.47 -2.78 7.86
N CYS A 19 -11.31 -3.33 7.51
CA CYS A 19 -11.26 -4.43 6.55
C CYS A 19 -10.88 -5.80 7.13
N GLY A 20 -11.12 -6.85 6.33
CA GLY A 20 -10.55 -8.18 6.53
C GLY A 20 -9.30 -8.36 5.66
N VAL A 21 -8.16 -8.66 6.27
CA VAL A 21 -6.91 -9.00 5.56
C VAL A 21 -6.43 -10.40 5.93
N GLY A 22 -5.80 -11.09 4.98
CA GLY A 22 -5.11 -12.35 5.26
C GLY A 22 -4.25 -12.82 4.09
N PHE A 23 -3.40 -13.80 4.34
CA PHE A 23 -2.68 -14.52 3.29
C PHE A 23 -2.44 -15.98 3.65
N VAL A 24 -2.24 -16.78 2.62
CA VAL A 24 -1.74 -18.16 2.72
C VAL A 24 -0.46 -18.25 1.90
N ALA A 25 0.57 -18.89 2.44
CA ALA A 25 1.83 -19.09 1.74
C ALA A 25 2.48 -20.42 2.12
N HIS A 26 3.12 -21.06 1.14
CA HIS A 26 3.96 -22.23 1.38
C HIS A 26 5.41 -21.77 1.59
N ILE A 27 5.96 -22.02 2.77
CA ILE A 27 7.28 -21.53 3.22
C ILE A 27 8.37 -21.88 2.20
N LYS A 28 8.38 -23.12 1.68
CA LYS A 28 9.36 -23.60 0.68
C LYS A 28 9.10 -23.18 -0.77
N GLY A 29 8.15 -22.28 -1.02
CA GLY A 29 7.85 -21.79 -2.37
C GLY A 29 7.20 -22.82 -3.30
N LYS A 30 6.65 -23.92 -2.77
CA LYS A 30 5.95 -24.92 -3.59
C LYS A 30 4.62 -24.34 -4.06
N LYS A 31 4.43 -24.27 -5.37
CA LYS A 31 3.21 -23.76 -5.99
C LYS A 31 2.16 -24.86 -6.06
N SER A 32 0.92 -24.53 -5.73
CA SER A 32 -0.23 -25.40 -5.94
C SER A 32 -1.49 -24.58 -6.16
N HIS A 33 -2.50 -25.21 -6.78
CA HIS A 33 -3.84 -24.62 -6.84
C HIS A 33 -4.50 -24.57 -5.46
N SER A 34 -4.17 -25.53 -4.57
CA SER A 34 -4.73 -25.55 -3.21
C SER A 34 -4.44 -24.27 -2.43
N ILE A 35 -3.30 -23.59 -2.66
CA ILE A 35 -2.97 -22.32 -2.01
C ILE A 35 -3.91 -21.20 -2.50
N VAL A 36 -4.29 -21.23 -3.78
CA VAL A 36 -5.28 -20.31 -4.36
C VAL A 36 -6.66 -20.56 -3.76
N GLU A 37 -7.10 -21.81 -3.70
CA GLU A 37 -8.37 -22.21 -3.09
C GLU A 37 -8.43 -21.87 -1.59
N GLN A 38 -7.33 -22.08 -0.86
CA GLN A 38 -7.20 -21.71 0.54
C GLN A 38 -7.26 -20.19 0.72
N GLY A 39 -6.62 -19.42 -0.15
CA GLY A 39 -6.73 -17.95 -0.18
C GLY A 39 -8.18 -17.49 -0.37
N LEU A 40 -8.88 -18.04 -1.36
CA LEU A 40 -10.31 -17.76 -1.59
C LEU A 40 -11.18 -18.19 -0.40
N THR A 41 -10.83 -19.27 0.28
CA THR A 41 -11.52 -19.72 1.51
C THR A 41 -11.32 -18.73 2.65
N VAL A 42 -10.08 -18.26 2.85
CA VAL A 42 -9.76 -17.20 3.83
C VAL A 42 -10.58 -15.96 3.53
N LEU A 43 -10.63 -15.54 2.26
CA LEU A 43 -11.41 -14.37 1.83
C LEU A 43 -12.90 -14.55 2.15
N ARG A 44 -13.50 -15.68 1.78
CA ARG A 44 -14.90 -16.01 2.10
C ARG A 44 -15.18 -15.96 3.60
N ASN A 45 -14.27 -16.48 4.43
CA ASN A 45 -14.44 -16.50 5.87
C ASN A 45 -14.20 -15.14 6.54
N LEU A 46 -13.81 -14.10 5.79
CA LEU A 46 -13.70 -12.71 6.24
C LEU A 46 -14.91 -11.86 5.78
N THR A 47 -15.96 -12.45 5.20
CA THR A 47 -17.14 -11.72 4.70
C THR A 47 -17.82 -10.88 5.77
N HIS A 48 -17.83 -11.32 7.04
CA HIS A 48 -18.42 -10.57 8.16
C HIS A 48 -17.66 -9.29 8.52
N ARG A 49 -16.46 -9.09 7.96
CA ARG A 49 -15.67 -7.85 8.04
C ARG A 49 -15.83 -6.96 6.81
N GLY A 50 -16.64 -7.36 5.83
CA GLY A 50 -16.98 -6.55 4.67
C GLY A 50 -18.27 -5.76 4.90
N ALA A 51 -18.40 -4.64 4.21
CA ALA A 51 -19.68 -3.95 4.09
C ALA A 51 -20.44 -4.51 2.88
N VAL A 52 -21.76 -4.53 3.01
CA VAL A 52 -22.67 -4.60 1.88
C VAL A 52 -23.39 -3.26 1.78
N GLY A 53 -23.63 -2.81 0.55
CA GLY A 53 -24.39 -1.60 0.29
C GLY A 53 -25.89 -1.80 0.56
N TRP A 54 -26.70 -0.88 0.02
CA TRP A 54 -28.16 -0.98 0.12
C TRP A 54 -28.73 -2.23 -0.60
N ASP A 55 -28.03 -2.73 -1.61
CA ASP A 55 -28.28 -4.03 -2.25
C ASP A 55 -27.32 -5.06 -1.64
N PRO A 56 -27.80 -6.23 -1.15
CA PRO A 56 -26.96 -7.27 -0.55
C PRO A 56 -25.82 -7.79 -1.45
N LYS A 57 -25.93 -7.60 -2.76
CA LYS A 57 -24.91 -7.98 -3.75
C LYS A 57 -23.92 -6.87 -4.07
N LEU A 58 -24.14 -5.67 -3.53
CA LEU A 58 -23.28 -4.52 -3.70
C LEU A 58 -22.20 -4.54 -2.63
N SER A 59 -20.94 -4.67 -3.04
CA SER A 59 -19.76 -4.75 -2.16
C SER A 59 -18.83 -3.57 -2.40
N ASP A 60 -18.10 -3.16 -1.37
CA ASP A 60 -17.05 -2.15 -1.48
C ASP A 60 -15.76 -2.67 -2.11
N GLY A 61 -15.66 -3.99 -2.25
CA GLY A 61 -14.64 -4.65 -3.06
C GLY A 61 -13.86 -5.74 -2.34
N ALA A 62 -13.42 -6.71 -3.12
CA ALA A 62 -12.66 -7.85 -2.66
C ALA A 62 -11.63 -8.24 -3.73
N GLY A 63 -10.59 -8.94 -3.31
CA GLY A 63 -9.60 -9.43 -4.26
C GLY A 63 -8.59 -10.41 -3.70
N LEU A 64 -7.79 -10.92 -4.63
CA LEU A 64 -6.77 -11.93 -4.45
C LEU A 64 -5.56 -11.56 -5.31
N LEU A 65 -4.39 -11.50 -4.69
CA LEU A 65 -3.10 -11.40 -5.35
C LEU A 65 -2.38 -12.74 -5.23
N ILE A 66 -1.92 -13.25 -6.38
CA ILE A 66 -1.15 -14.48 -6.50
C ILE A 66 0.13 -14.23 -7.29
N GLN A 67 1.08 -15.15 -7.22
CA GLN A 67 2.13 -15.23 -8.24
C GLN A 67 1.55 -15.52 -9.62
N ILE A 68 2.21 -15.06 -10.67
CA ILE A 68 1.84 -15.33 -12.06
C ILE A 68 1.80 -16.86 -12.30
N PRO A 69 0.64 -17.40 -12.71
CA PRO A 69 0.49 -18.84 -12.97
C PRO A 69 0.99 -19.18 -14.38
N ASP A 70 2.32 -19.25 -14.55
CA ASP A 70 2.97 -19.44 -15.86
C ASP A 70 2.42 -20.62 -16.66
N LYS A 71 2.25 -21.78 -16.02
CA LYS A 71 1.75 -23.01 -16.65
C LYS A 71 0.39 -22.79 -17.33
N PHE A 72 -0.55 -22.21 -16.60
CA PHE A 72 -1.87 -21.84 -17.12
C PHE A 72 -1.76 -20.85 -18.28
N LEU A 73 -1.09 -19.71 -18.07
CA LEU A 73 -1.04 -18.63 -19.06
C LEU A 73 -0.32 -19.06 -20.34
N ARG A 74 0.76 -19.84 -20.23
CA ARG A 74 1.51 -20.39 -21.37
C ARG A 74 0.64 -21.27 -22.24
N GLU A 75 -0.17 -22.14 -21.65
CA GLU A 75 -1.09 -23.01 -22.40
C GLU A 75 -2.24 -22.21 -23.03
N VAL A 76 -2.78 -21.22 -22.32
CA VAL A 76 -3.86 -20.37 -22.84
C VAL A 76 -3.38 -19.50 -24.01
N MET A 77 -2.21 -18.88 -23.89
CA MET A 77 -1.64 -18.06 -24.95
C MET A 77 -1.17 -18.89 -26.14
N ALA A 78 -0.67 -20.12 -25.91
CA ALA A 78 -0.32 -21.03 -27.00
C ALA A 78 -1.53 -21.40 -27.87
N LYS A 79 -2.72 -21.55 -27.27
CA LYS A 79 -3.99 -21.75 -28.02
C LYS A 79 -4.36 -20.53 -28.89
N GLN A 80 -3.87 -19.35 -28.55
CA GLN A 80 -4.03 -18.12 -29.33
C GLN A 80 -2.86 -17.90 -30.32
N GLY A 81 -1.99 -18.90 -30.52
CA GLY A 81 -0.86 -18.81 -31.44
C GLY A 81 0.36 -18.06 -30.91
N LEU A 82 0.39 -17.74 -29.61
CA LEU A 82 1.43 -16.93 -28.99
C LEU A 82 2.29 -17.77 -28.03
N LYS A 83 3.60 -17.80 -28.27
CA LYS A 83 4.57 -18.48 -27.41
C LYS A 83 5.15 -17.52 -26.39
N LEU A 84 4.83 -17.71 -25.11
CA LEU A 84 5.39 -16.89 -24.03
C LEU A 84 6.89 -17.19 -23.80
N PRO A 85 7.73 -16.18 -23.50
CA PRO A 85 9.07 -16.38 -22.99
C PRO A 85 9.10 -17.19 -21.68
N PRO A 86 10.27 -17.67 -21.22
CA PRO A 86 10.40 -18.31 -19.91
C PRO A 86 9.93 -17.42 -18.75
N PRO A 87 9.49 -18.00 -17.62
CA PRO A 87 9.15 -17.24 -16.41
C PRO A 87 10.24 -16.24 -16.03
N GLY A 88 9.83 -15.04 -15.60
CA GLY A 88 10.76 -13.96 -15.25
C GLY A 88 11.37 -13.23 -16.46
N GLN A 89 11.08 -13.66 -17.69
CA GLN A 89 11.44 -12.96 -18.94
C GLN A 89 10.25 -12.29 -19.64
N TYR A 90 9.05 -12.41 -19.05
CA TYR A 90 7.86 -11.66 -19.44
C TYR A 90 7.11 -11.22 -18.18
N GLY A 91 6.34 -10.15 -18.32
CA GLY A 91 5.37 -9.68 -17.35
C GLY A 91 3.94 -9.72 -17.87
N VAL A 92 3.01 -9.65 -16.94
CA VAL A 92 1.57 -9.60 -17.19
C VAL A 92 1.02 -8.34 -16.53
N GLY A 93 0.38 -7.49 -17.33
CA GLY A 93 -0.44 -6.39 -16.85
C GLY A 93 -1.90 -6.80 -16.83
N ILE A 94 -2.55 -6.83 -15.66
CA ILE A 94 -4.01 -6.85 -15.57
C ILE A 94 -4.46 -5.39 -15.68
N VAL A 95 -5.37 -5.10 -16.60
CA VAL A 95 -5.80 -3.74 -16.93
C VAL A 95 -7.32 -3.70 -16.94
N PHE A 96 -7.87 -2.74 -16.23
CA PHE A 96 -9.26 -2.30 -16.32
C PHE A 96 -9.32 -1.21 -17.37
N LEU A 97 -10.11 -1.46 -18.41
CA LEU A 97 -10.28 -0.58 -19.56
C LEU A 97 -11.71 -0.05 -19.63
N PRO A 98 -11.89 1.15 -20.20
CA PRO A 98 -13.22 1.67 -20.47
C PRO A 98 -14.10 0.72 -21.29
N ARG A 99 -15.41 0.76 -21.06
CA ARG A 99 -16.36 0.02 -21.89
C ARG A 99 -16.51 0.62 -23.28
N ASP A 100 -16.47 1.95 -23.34
CA ASP A 100 -16.50 2.72 -24.58
C ASP A 100 -15.32 2.32 -25.49
N PRO A 101 -15.57 1.81 -26.72
CA PRO A 101 -14.52 1.34 -27.61
C PRO A 101 -13.47 2.39 -27.94
N ALA A 102 -13.86 3.65 -28.17
CA ALA A 102 -12.92 4.70 -28.54
C ALA A 102 -11.94 5.01 -27.41
N SER A 103 -12.46 5.19 -26.19
CA SER A 103 -11.65 5.38 -24.99
C SER A 103 -10.77 4.16 -24.70
N ARG A 104 -11.31 2.94 -24.88
CA ARG A 104 -10.55 1.69 -24.73
C ARG A 104 -9.36 1.60 -25.67
N PHE A 105 -9.57 1.82 -26.96
CA PHE A 105 -8.48 1.76 -27.95
C PHE A 105 -7.40 2.81 -27.67
N ALA A 106 -7.78 4.01 -27.23
CA ALA A 106 -6.82 5.03 -26.84
C ALA A 106 -5.98 4.58 -25.62
N CYS A 107 -6.60 3.97 -24.60
CA CYS A 107 -5.87 3.42 -23.46
C CYS A 107 -4.91 2.28 -23.84
N GLU A 108 -5.36 1.35 -24.68
CA GLU A 108 -4.52 0.25 -25.18
C GLU A 108 -3.33 0.80 -25.97
N TYR A 109 -3.57 1.75 -26.88
CA TYR A 109 -2.53 2.37 -27.69
C TYR A 109 -1.45 3.05 -26.83
N GLU A 110 -1.84 3.81 -25.80
CA GLU A 110 -0.85 4.45 -24.92
C GLU A 110 -0.04 3.45 -24.10
N ILE A 111 -0.62 2.30 -23.72
CA ILE A 111 0.14 1.20 -23.10
C ILE A 111 1.15 0.62 -24.10
N GLU A 112 0.72 0.31 -25.32
CA GLU A 112 1.59 -0.25 -26.36
C GLU A 112 2.73 0.70 -26.72
N ARG A 113 2.42 2.00 -26.79
CA ARG A 113 3.41 3.06 -26.98
C ARG A 113 4.42 3.08 -25.83
N ALA A 114 3.97 3.09 -24.59
CA ALA A 114 4.86 3.08 -23.43
C ALA A 114 5.76 1.81 -23.39
N ILE A 115 5.22 0.64 -23.74
CA ILE A 115 6.00 -0.61 -23.88
C ILE A 115 7.14 -0.43 -24.89
N LYS A 116 6.83 0.15 -26.05
CA LYS A 116 7.81 0.41 -27.12
C LYS A 116 8.85 1.45 -26.72
N ASP A 117 8.42 2.55 -26.11
CA ASP A 117 9.28 3.64 -25.67
C ASP A 117 10.26 3.18 -24.58
N GLU A 118 9.85 2.23 -23.73
CA GLU A 118 10.72 1.57 -22.75
C GLU A 118 11.56 0.41 -23.33
N GLY A 119 11.51 0.19 -24.65
CA GLY A 119 12.28 -0.83 -25.36
C GLY A 119 11.90 -2.26 -25.01
N GLN A 120 10.69 -2.48 -24.49
CA GLN A 120 10.14 -3.81 -24.19
C GLN A 120 9.33 -4.33 -25.38
N ILE A 121 8.93 -5.60 -25.32
CA ILE A 121 8.26 -6.28 -26.44
C ILE A 121 6.81 -6.52 -26.06
N LEU A 122 5.87 -5.90 -26.78
CA LEU A 122 4.47 -6.30 -26.70
C LEU A 122 4.34 -7.71 -27.30
N LEU A 123 3.95 -8.68 -26.47
CA LEU A 123 3.71 -10.04 -26.93
C LEU A 123 2.28 -10.15 -27.46
N GLY A 124 1.30 -9.65 -26.71
CA GLY A 124 -0.11 -9.66 -27.11
C GLY A 124 -1.05 -9.34 -25.96
N TRP A 125 -2.34 -9.34 -26.27
CA TRP A 125 -3.44 -9.09 -25.35
C TRP A 125 -4.31 -10.34 -25.20
N ARG A 126 -4.93 -10.48 -24.03
CA ARG A 126 -5.90 -11.53 -23.71
C ARG A 126 -7.08 -10.92 -22.97
N ASP A 127 -8.29 -11.24 -23.39
CA ASP A 127 -9.49 -10.95 -22.59
C ASP A 127 -9.57 -11.91 -21.40
N VAL A 128 -9.77 -11.36 -20.20
CA VAL A 128 -9.91 -12.18 -18.99
C VAL A 128 -11.34 -12.74 -18.96
N PRO A 129 -11.52 -14.06 -18.91
CA PRO A 129 -12.85 -14.65 -18.88
C PRO A 129 -13.52 -14.38 -17.53
N VAL A 130 -14.62 -13.64 -17.56
CA VAL A 130 -15.40 -13.28 -16.36
C VAL A 130 -16.82 -13.82 -16.39
N ASP A 131 -17.46 -13.92 -15.22
CA ASP A 131 -18.88 -14.20 -15.04
C ASP A 131 -19.53 -13.13 -14.16
N ASN A 132 -20.22 -12.18 -14.78
CA ASN A 132 -20.89 -11.09 -14.07
C ASN A 132 -22.34 -11.42 -13.68
N SER A 133 -22.83 -12.64 -13.88
CA SER A 133 -24.24 -12.98 -13.68
C SER A 133 -24.75 -12.67 -12.27
N ASP A 134 -23.93 -12.93 -11.25
CA ASP A 134 -24.25 -12.71 -9.83
C ASP A 134 -23.98 -11.28 -9.32
N LEU A 135 -23.48 -10.36 -10.16
CA LEU A 135 -23.23 -8.99 -9.72
C LEU A 135 -24.53 -8.18 -9.55
N ALA A 136 -24.52 -7.28 -8.57
CA ALA A 136 -25.54 -6.25 -8.42
C ALA A 136 -25.59 -5.34 -9.66
N GLU A 137 -26.77 -4.84 -10.02
CA GLU A 137 -26.95 -4.02 -11.22
C GLU A 137 -26.08 -2.74 -11.21
N PRO A 138 -25.93 -2.01 -10.09
CA PRO A 138 -25.01 -0.87 -10.05
C PRO A 138 -23.55 -1.26 -10.31
N ALA A 139 -23.10 -2.43 -9.81
CA ALA A 139 -21.74 -2.93 -10.05
C ALA A 139 -21.51 -3.27 -11.53
N LYS A 140 -22.51 -3.87 -12.20
CA LYS A 140 -22.48 -4.20 -13.63
C LYS A 140 -22.38 -2.96 -14.53
N ARG A 141 -22.98 -1.84 -14.12
CA ARG A 141 -22.95 -0.60 -14.91
C ARG A 141 -21.54 -0.02 -15.01
N ILE A 142 -20.78 -0.09 -13.93
CA ILE A 142 -19.40 0.41 -13.84
C ILE A 142 -18.34 -0.68 -13.99
N GLU A 143 -18.74 -1.90 -14.38
CA GLU A 143 -17.83 -3.01 -14.65
C GLU A 143 -16.88 -2.67 -15.82
N PRO A 144 -15.55 -2.71 -15.61
CA PRO A 144 -14.59 -2.41 -16.66
C PRO A 144 -14.43 -3.60 -17.62
N VAL A 145 -13.89 -3.33 -18.81
CA VAL A 145 -13.36 -4.41 -19.67
C VAL A 145 -12.03 -4.84 -19.10
N ILE A 146 -11.93 -6.10 -18.66
CA ILE A 146 -10.72 -6.62 -18.00
C ILE A 146 -9.87 -7.38 -19.02
N ARG A 147 -8.67 -6.88 -19.30
CA ARG A 147 -7.71 -7.50 -20.22
C ARG A 147 -6.36 -7.71 -19.55
N GLN A 148 -5.63 -8.68 -20.07
CA GLN A 148 -4.23 -8.94 -19.75
C GLN A 148 -3.34 -8.53 -20.93
N VAL A 149 -2.33 -7.71 -20.67
CA VAL A 149 -1.25 -7.42 -21.61
C VAL A 149 0.00 -8.21 -21.23
N PHE A 150 0.61 -8.87 -22.22
CA PHE A 150 1.83 -9.66 -22.05
C PHE A 150 3.01 -8.89 -22.61
N ILE A 151 4.04 -8.70 -21.78
CA ILE A 151 5.18 -7.84 -22.09
C ILE A 151 6.47 -8.65 -21.93
N GLY A 152 7.15 -8.94 -23.03
CA GLY A 152 8.44 -9.61 -23.04
C GLY A 152 9.59 -8.65 -22.77
N ARG A 153 10.65 -9.15 -22.13
CA ARG A 153 11.86 -8.36 -21.87
C ARG A 153 12.54 -7.93 -23.17
N GLY A 154 12.93 -6.66 -23.24
CA GLY A 154 13.78 -6.12 -24.29
C GLY A 154 15.23 -6.62 -24.20
N LYS A 155 16.03 -6.37 -25.25
CA LYS A 155 17.43 -6.82 -25.32
C LYS A 155 18.33 -6.31 -24.18
N GLY A 156 18.01 -5.14 -23.62
CA GLY A 156 18.77 -4.54 -22.51
C GLY A 156 18.42 -5.06 -21.12
N VAL A 157 17.45 -5.96 -20.99
CA VAL A 157 16.95 -6.46 -19.70
C VAL A 157 17.38 -7.90 -19.50
N THR A 158 18.31 -8.14 -18.58
CA THR A 158 18.93 -9.46 -18.36
C THR A 158 18.36 -10.20 -17.15
N VAL A 159 17.85 -9.48 -16.16
CA VAL A 159 17.32 -10.04 -14.89
C VAL A 159 15.88 -9.59 -14.65
N THR A 160 15.12 -10.40 -13.91
CA THR A 160 13.70 -10.14 -13.64
C THR A 160 13.46 -8.83 -12.88
N ASP A 161 14.34 -8.45 -11.95
CA ASP A 161 14.23 -7.16 -11.25
C ASP A 161 14.31 -5.96 -12.19
N ALA A 162 15.10 -6.05 -13.26
CA ALA A 162 15.15 -5.00 -14.27
C ALA A 162 13.86 -4.96 -15.11
N LEU A 163 13.23 -6.12 -15.34
CA LEU A 163 11.92 -6.19 -15.98
C LEU A 163 10.82 -5.60 -15.09
N GLU A 164 10.77 -5.94 -13.80
CA GLU A 164 9.82 -5.34 -12.84
C GLU A 164 9.87 -3.81 -12.87
N ARG A 165 11.08 -3.23 -12.87
CA ARG A 165 11.26 -1.78 -12.96
C ARG A 165 10.73 -1.22 -14.27
N LYS A 166 11.00 -1.87 -15.41
CA LYS A 166 10.44 -1.43 -16.69
C LYS A 166 8.91 -1.52 -16.71
N LEU A 167 8.33 -2.57 -16.16
CA LEU A 167 6.87 -2.71 -16.03
C LEU A 167 6.27 -1.61 -15.12
N TYR A 168 6.94 -1.29 -14.01
CA TYR A 168 6.58 -0.18 -13.14
C TYR A 168 6.57 1.16 -13.88
N ILE A 169 7.63 1.45 -14.66
CA ILE A 169 7.72 2.67 -15.46
C ILE A 169 6.66 2.71 -16.56
N ILE A 170 6.49 1.64 -17.33
CA ILE A 170 5.46 1.51 -18.37
C ILE A 170 4.09 1.84 -17.80
N ARG A 171 3.74 1.23 -16.65
CA ARG A 171 2.44 1.44 -16.01
C ARG A 171 2.24 2.88 -15.55
N LYS A 172 3.28 3.51 -14.96
CA LYS A 172 3.20 4.90 -14.50
C LYS A 172 3.08 5.85 -15.68
N SER A 173 3.99 5.77 -16.65
CA SER A 173 4.04 6.66 -17.80
C SER A 173 2.82 6.53 -18.70
N SER A 174 2.34 5.31 -18.97
CA SER A 174 1.10 5.11 -19.72
C SER A 174 -0.10 5.67 -18.95
N GLY A 175 -0.13 5.51 -17.62
CA GLY A 175 -1.17 6.08 -16.77
C GLY A 175 -1.23 7.60 -16.83
N HIS A 176 -0.07 8.28 -16.74
CA HIS A 176 0.01 9.73 -16.90
C HIS A 176 -0.45 10.18 -18.28
N ALA A 177 0.01 9.50 -19.33
CA ALA A 177 -0.38 9.81 -20.71
C ALA A 177 -1.90 9.68 -20.91
N ILE A 178 -2.50 8.58 -20.44
CA ILE A 178 -3.95 8.34 -20.55
C ILE A 178 -4.76 9.40 -19.80
N GLN A 179 -4.32 9.82 -18.60
CA GLN A 179 -4.98 10.90 -17.88
C GLN A 179 -4.88 12.24 -18.64
N ALA A 180 -3.73 12.52 -19.25
CA ALA A 180 -3.51 13.74 -20.02
C ALA A 180 -4.38 13.81 -21.29
N LEU A 181 -4.81 12.67 -21.85
CA LEU A 181 -5.73 12.62 -22.99
C LEU A 181 -7.14 13.14 -22.66
N LYS A 182 -7.52 13.24 -21.37
CA LYS A 182 -8.85 13.70 -20.93
C LYS A 182 -10.00 13.00 -21.65
N LEU A 183 -9.87 11.69 -21.86
CA LEU A 183 -10.88 10.86 -22.50
C LEU A 183 -12.19 10.93 -21.71
N ALA A 184 -13.33 10.89 -22.40
CA ALA A 184 -14.67 10.92 -21.78
C ALA A 184 -14.82 9.83 -20.69
N HIS A 185 -14.31 8.63 -20.97
CA HIS A 185 -14.31 7.49 -20.05
C HIS A 185 -12.93 7.16 -19.48
N GLY A 186 -11.95 8.08 -19.58
CA GLY A 186 -10.56 7.82 -19.13
C GLY A 186 -10.42 7.52 -17.64
N LYS A 187 -11.41 7.91 -16.84
CA LYS A 187 -11.46 7.64 -15.38
C LYS A 187 -11.74 6.16 -15.03
N GLU A 188 -12.20 5.37 -15.98
CA GLU A 188 -12.43 3.91 -15.85
C GLU A 188 -11.12 3.12 -16.01
N PHE A 189 -10.07 3.75 -16.54
CA PHE A 189 -8.77 3.12 -16.70
C PHE A 189 -8.05 2.92 -15.37
N TYR A 190 -7.62 1.68 -15.11
CA TYR A 190 -6.80 1.36 -13.94
C TYR A 190 -5.98 0.10 -14.18
N VAL A 191 -4.79 0.01 -13.59
CA VAL A 191 -3.91 -1.17 -13.70
C VAL A 191 -3.75 -1.82 -12.32
N PRO A 192 -4.55 -2.86 -11.97
CA PRO A 192 -4.40 -3.58 -10.70
C PRO A 192 -3.02 -4.14 -10.45
N SER A 193 -2.36 -4.67 -11.48
CA SER A 193 -0.99 -5.19 -11.37
C SER A 193 -0.33 -5.15 -12.75
N MET A 194 0.97 -4.85 -12.80
CA MET A 194 1.81 -5.05 -13.99
C MET A 194 3.19 -5.50 -13.52
N SER A 195 3.42 -6.81 -13.55
CA SER A 195 4.58 -7.44 -12.90
C SER A 195 4.99 -8.70 -13.67
N ALA A 196 6.23 -9.15 -13.48
CA ALA A 196 6.75 -10.45 -13.90
C ALA A 196 6.67 -11.50 -12.79
N ARG A 197 6.17 -11.13 -11.61
CA ARG A 197 6.00 -12.00 -10.44
C ARG A 197 4.56 -12.19 -10.01
N THR A 198 3.76 -11.13 -9.98
CA THR A 198 2.43 -11.15 -9.33
C THR A 198 1.29 -10.73 -10.27
N ALA A 199 0.10 -11.21 -9.97
CA ALA A 199 -1.14 -10.87 -10.66
C ALA A 199 -2.25 -10.62 -9.63
N CYS A 200 -2.95 -9.49 -9.75
CA CYS A 200 -4.02 -9.09 -8.83
C CYS A 200 -5.40 -9.21 -9.50
N TYR A 201 -6.20 -10.16 -9.00
CA TYR A 201 -7.60 -10.38 -9.37
C TYR A 201 -8.49 -9.72 -8.31
N LYS A 202 -9.04 -8.55 -8.61
CA LYS A 202 -9.82 -7.76 -7.65
C LYS A 202 -10.97 -7.07 -8.33
N GLY A 203 -11.96 -6.66 -7.58
CA GLY A 203 -13.01 -5.83 -8.13
C GLY A 203 -14.04 -5.47 -7.09
N MET A 204 -15.10 -4.84 -7.57
CA MET A 204 -16.27 -4.52 -6.77
C MET A 204 -17.14 -5.77 -6.55
N LEU A 205 -16.57 -6.74 -5.84
CA LEU A 205 -17.07 -8.10 -5.67
C LEU A 205 -17.25 -8.39 -4.19
N LEU A 206 -18.23 -9.22 -3.83
CA LEU A 206 -18.25 -9.87 -2.53
C LEU A 206 -17.10 -10.87 -2.43
N ALA A 207 -16.63 -11.14 -1.22
CA ALA A 207 -15.56 -12.10 -0.94
C ALA A 207 -15.73 -13.45 -1.68
N HIS A 208 -16.92 -14.04 -1.65
CA HIS A 208 -17.20 -15.32 -2.31
C HIS A 208 -17.29 -15.22 -3.84
N GLN A 209 -17.60 -14.03 -4.38
CA GLN A 209 -17.75 -13.80 -5.80
C GLN A 209 -16.39 -13.77 -6.52
N VAL A 210 -15.28 -13.47 -5.85
CA VAL A 210 -13.96 -13.37 -6.51
C VAL A 210 -13.59 -14.62 -7.31
N GLY A 211 -13.74 -15.81 -6.71
CA GLY A 211 -13.46 -17.09 -7.38
C GLY A 211 -14.52 -17.49 -8.41
N GLN A 212 -15.73 -16.94 -8.34
CA GLN A 212 -16.82 -17.22 -9.28
C GLN A 212 -16.74 -16.31 -10.51
N TYR A 213 -16.48 -15.03 -10.26
CA TYR A 213 -16.37 -13.98 -11.26
C TYR A 213 -15.16 -14.20 -12.16
N TYR A 214 -13.96 -14.45 -11.61
CA TYR A 214 -12.78 -14.73 -12.42
C TYR A 214 -12.65 -16.22 -12.74
N LYS A 215 -13.04 -16.62 -13.95
CA LYS A 215 -13.04 -18.03 -14.37
C LYS A 215 -11.65 -18.66 -14.35
N ASP A 216 -10.61 -17.86 -14.52
CA ASP A 216 -9.22 -18.31 -14.40
C ASP A 216 -8.95 -18.96 -13.04
N LEU A 217 -9.51 -18.41 -11.95
CA LEU A 217 -9.26 -18.89 -10.59
C LEU A 217 -9.89 -20.26 -10.29
N GLN A 218 -10.72 -20.79 -11.19
CA GLN A 218 -11.30 -22.13 -11.09
C GLN A 218 -10.46 -23.18 -11.82
N ASP A 219 -9.47 -22.76 -12.61
CA ASP A 219 -8.62 -23.68 -13.36
C ASP A 219 -7.50 -24.22 -12.48
N ALA A 220 -7.44 -25.55 -12.34
CA ALA A 220 -6.45 -26.23 -11.52
C ALA A 220 -4.98 -25.96 -11.92
N ARG A 221 -4.73 -25.42 -13.13
CA ARG A 221 -3.38 -25.01 -13.58
C ARG A 221 -2.97 -23.64 -13.02
N VAL A 222 -3.90 -22.89 -12.42
CA VAL A 222 -3.59 -21.64 -11.71
C VAL A 222 -2.98 -21.99 -10.36
N GLU A 223 -1.66 -22.20 -10.39
CA GLU A 223 -0.86 -22.58 -9.23
C GLU A 223 -0.10 -21.38 -8.69
N SER A 224 -0.04 -21.23 -7.36
CA SER A 224 0.73 -20.18 -6.69
C SER A 224 1.36 -20.68 -5.40
N ALA A 225 2.47 -20.09 -4.96
CA ALA A 225 3.05 -20.39 -3.64
C ALA A 225 2.59 -19.42 -2.55
N LEU A 226 1.90 -18.34 -2.93
CA LEU A 226 1.27 -17.38 -2.02
C LEU A 226 -0.07 -16.91 -2.59
N ALA A 227 -0.97 -16.55 -1.68
CA ALA A 227 -2.27 -15.97 -1.96
C ALA A 227 -2.54 -14.89 -0.92
N LEU A 228 -2.52 -13.62 -1.32
CA LEU A 228 -2.79 -12.46 -0.47
C LEU A 228 -4.21 -11.97 -0.77
N VAL A 229 -5.06 -11.86 0.25
CA VAL A 229 -6.49 -11.54 0.10
C VAL A 229 -6.91 -10.36 0.96
N HIS A 230 -7.96 -9.68 0.49
CA HIS A 230 -8.57 -8.60 1.24
C HIS A 230 -10.05 -8.44 0.89
N GLN A 231 -10.84 -8.14 1.93
CA GLN A 231 -12.22 -7.70 1.83
C GLN A 231 -12.30 -6.28 2.39
N ARG A 232 -12.77 -5.34 1.56
CA ARG A 232 -12.93 -3.94 1.94
C ARG A 232 -14.25 -3.70 2.65
N PHE A 233 -14.22 -2.75 3.58
CA PHE A 233 -15.38 -2.09 4.18
C PHE A 233 -15.08 -0.59 4.13
N SER A 234 -15.95 0.19 3.53
CA SER A 234 -15.83 1.63 3.47
C SER A 234 -17.00 2.31 4.16
N THR A 235 -16.76 3.51 4.70
CA THR A 235 -17.84 4.39 5.14
C THR A 235 -18.57 5.08 3.98
N ASN A 236 -18.18 4.84 2.72
CA ASN A 236 -18.84 5.40 1.55
C ASN A 236 -19.93 4.46 0.98
N THR A 237 -20.93 5.06 0.32
CA THR A 237 -21.97 4.33 -0.43
C THR A 237 -21.68 4.28 -1.93
N PHE A 238 -20.51 4.74 -2.36
CA PHE A 238 -20.13 4.91 -3.77
C PHE A 238 -18.96 3.99 -4.14
N PRO A 239 -19.26 2.72 -4.42
CA PRO A 239 -18.24 1.70 -4.62
C PRO A 239 -17.53 1.88 -5.98
N SER A 240 -16.23 1.57 -6.01
CA SER A 240 -15.38 1.70 -7.20
C SER A 240 -14.43 0.50 -7.35
N TRP A 241 -14.28 0.01 -8.58
CA TRP A 241 -13.49 -1.20 -8.88
C TRP A 241 -11.99 -1.05 -8.60
N ASP A 242 -11.44 0.14 -8.79
CA ASP A 242 -10.02 0.44 -8.62
C ASP A 242 -9.57 0.49 -7.16
N LEU A 243 -10.48 0.90 -6.25
CA LEU A 243 -10.25 1.02 -4.81
C LEU A 243 -10.29 -0.33 -4.06
N ALA A 244 -10.81 -1.39 -4.67
CA ALA A 244 -10.73 -2.72 -4.10
C ALA A 244 -9.27 -3.11 -3.84
N HIS A 245 -8.99 -3.86 -2.78
CA HIS A 245 -7.67 -4.43 -2.52
C HIS A 245 -7.60 -5.88 -3.04
N PRO A 246 -6.41 -6.49 -3.16
CA PRO A 246 -5.07 -5.95 -2.89
C PRO A 246 -4.67 -4.78 -3.79
N PHE A 247 -3.74 -3.95 -3.31
CA PHE A 247 -2.95 -3.09 -4.19
C PHE A 247 -1.77 -3.88 -4.76
N ARG A 248 -0.74 -3.23 -5.31
CA ARG A 248 0.31 -3.94 -6.06
C ARG A 248 1.25 -4.70 -5.16
N MET A 249 1.49 -4.15 -3.97
CA MET A 249 2.39 -4.73 -2.99
C MET A 249 1.72 -5.00 -1.65
N ILE A 250 0.58 -4.35 -1.35
CA ILE A 250 -0.03 -4.40 -0.01
C ILE A 250 -1.52 -4.78 0.02
N CYS A 251 -1.92 -5.29 1.18
CA CYS A 251 -3.25 -5.18 1.75
C CYS A 251 -3.15 -4.43 3.08
N HIS A 252 -4.04 -3.46 3.30
CA HIS A 252 -4.03 -2.63 4.51
C HIS A 252 -5.38 -2.73 5.20
N ASN A 253 -5.36 -3.22 6.45
CA ASN A 253 -6.49 -3.11 7.35
C ASN A 253 -6.18 -2.03 8.37
N GLY A 254 -6.81 -0.87 8.24
CA GLY A 254 -6.42 0.29 9.03
C GLY A 254 -6.74 1.61 8.35
N GLU A 255 -6.15 2.67 8.89
CA GLU A 255 -6.21 4.01 8.36
C GLU A 255 -4.89 4.73 8.64
N ILE A 256 -4.38 5.46 7.65
CA ILE A 256 -3.18 6.29 7.80
C ILE A 256 -3.60 7.72 8.13
N ASN A 257 -3.55 8.07 9.43
CA ASN A 257 -3.99 9.38 9.92
C ASN A 257 -3.01 10.52 9.61
N THR A 258 -1.77 10.21 9.24
CA THR A 258 -0.76 11.21 8.80
C THR A 258 -0.74 11.46 7.29
N LEU A 259 -1.67 10.87 6.52
CA LEU A 259 -1.65 10.83 5.05
C LEU A 259 -1.34 12.18 4.40
N ARG A 260 -2.06 13.25 4.78
CA ARG A 260 -1.89 14.57 4.17
C ARG A 260 -0.45 15.10 4.31
N GLY A 261 0.15 14.89 5.48
CA GLY A 261 1.55 15.23 5.73
C GLY A 261 2.47 14.42 4.83
N ASN A 262 2.30 13.10 4.80
CA ASN A 262 3.15 12.19 4.03
C ASN A 262 3.11 12.48 2.52
N VAL A 263 1.91 12.71 1.97
CA VAL A 263 1.75 13.06 0.55
C VAL A 263 2.42 14.39 0.23
N ASN A 264 2.28 15.39 1.10
CA ASN A 264 2.92 16.69 0.93
C ASN A 264 4.44 16.60 1.01
N TRP A 265 4.99 15.77 1.91
CA TRP A 265 6.42 15.54 2.02
C TRP A 265 7.00 14.85 0.79
N ILE A 266 6.32 13.83 0.23
CA ILE A 266 6.74 13.22 -1.03
C ILE A 266 6.75 14.27 -2.16
N ARG A 267 5.72 15.11 -2.25
CA ARG A 267 5.65 16.18 -3.25
C ARG A 267 6.77 17.21 -3.07
N ALA A 268 7.03 17.63 -1.84
CA ALA A 268 8.11 18.58 -1.53
C ALA A 268 9.49 18.00 -1.88
N ARG A 269 9.69 16.69 -1.66
CA ARG A 269 10.95 15.99 -1.96
C ARG A 269 11.10 15.60 -3.43
N GLN A 270 10.07 15.69 -4.27
CA GLN A 270 10.09 15.25 -5.67
C GLN A 270 11.32 15.72 -6.46
N GLY A 271 11.71 16.99 -6.33
CA GLY A 271 12.87 17.55 -7.02
C GLY A 271 14.24 17.13 -6.45
N ALA A 272 14.27 16.57 -5.24
CA ALA A 272 15.49 16.15 -4.54
C ALA A 272 15.66 14.62 -4.51
N ILE A 273 14.62 13.85 -4.81
CA ILE A 273 14.71 12.38 -4.86
C ILE A 273 15.57 11.97 -6.05
N SER A 274 16.53 11.08 -5.79
CA SER A 274 17.34 10.44 -6.82
C SER A 274 17.39 8.93 -6.59
N SER A 275 17.55 8.17 -7.66
CA SER A 275 17.73 6.72 -7.59
C SER A 275 18.80 6.29 -8.59
N PRO A 276 19.90 5.66 -8.16
CA PRO A 276 20.90 5.08 -9.07
C PRO A 276 20.31 3.99 -9.97
N VAL A 277 19.23 3.36 -9.49
CA VAL A 277 18.62 2.18 -10.11
C VAL A 277 17.58 2.58 -11.16
N LEU A 278 16.73 3.57 -10.86
CA LEU A 278 15.76 4.10 -11.83
C LEU A 278 16.38 5.15 -12.76
N GLY A 279 17.43 5.84 -12.31
CA GLY A 279 18.12 6.85 -13.10
C GLY A 279 17.16 7.89 -13.68
N ARG A 280 17.23 8.11 -15.00
CA ARG A 280 16.36 9.06 -15.72
C ARG A 280 14.90 8.62 -15.78
N ASP A 281 14.61 7.33 -15.63
CA ASP A 281 13.22 6.85 -15.65
C ASP A 281 12.44 7.34 -14.43
N LEU A 282 13.12 7.77 -13.36
CA LEU A 282 12.48 8.37 -12.19
C LEU A 282 11.64 9.60 -12.54
N GLU A 283 12.01 10.39 -13.56
CA GLU A 283 11.22 11.56 -13.96
C GLU A 283 9.83 11.18 -14.52
N LYS A 284 9.69 9.95 -15.02
CA LYS A 284 8.47 9.45 -15.67
C LYS A 284 7.38 9.00 -14.70
N ILE A 285 7.66 8.96 -13.39
CA ILE A 285 6.71 8.43 -12.39
C ILE A 285 5.87 9.51 -11.72
N TRP A 286 6.14 10.78 -12.01
CA TRP A 286 5.48 11.90 -11.36
C TRP A 286 4.21 12.36 -12.10
N PRO A 287 3.13 12.71 -11.38
CA PRO A 287 2.97 12.60 -9.92
C PRO A 287 2.91 11.14 -9.47
N LEU A 288 3.61 10.83 -8.37
CA LEU A 288 3.64 9.47 -7.80
C LEU A 288 2.28 9.08 -7.23
N ILE A 289 1.68 10.01 -6.48
CA ILE A 289 0.41 9.91 -5.79
C ILE A 289 -0.51 11.00 -6.36
N TYR A 290 -1.61 10.57 -6.97
CA TYR A 290 -2.61 11.49 -7.54
C TYR A 290 -3.49 12.08 -6.43
N ASP A 291 -4.00 13.29 -6.66
CA ASP A 291 -4.99 13.89 -5.76
C ASP A 291 -6.23 12.99 -5.63
N GLY A 292 -6.71 12.81 -4.39
CA GLY A 292 -7.88 12.00 -4.09
C GLY A 292 -7.64 10.49 -4.06
N GLN A 293 -6.39 10.01 -4.12
CA GLN A 293 -6.08 8.61 -3.82
C GLN A 293 -6.36 8.26 -2.35
N SER A 294 -6.86 7.04 -2.12
CA SER A 294 -7.01 6.52 -0.76
C SER A 294 -5.65 6.46 -0.06
N ASP A 295 -5.70 6.43 1.26
CA ASP A 295 -4.53 6.33 2.13
C ASP A 295 -3.65 5.12 1.77
N SER A 296 -4.30 3.99 1.53
CA SER A 296 -3.72 2.69 1.23
C SER A 296 -3.11 2.66 -0.16
N ALA A 297 -3.76 3.26 -1.15
CA ALA A 297 -3.20 3.42 -2.49
C ALA A 297 -1.96 4.33 -2.46
N SER A 298 -2.01 5.39 -1.66
CA SER A 298 -0.90 6.34 -1.48
C SER A 298 0.32 5.65 -0.84
N PHE A 299 0.10 4.83 0.19
CA PHE A 299 1.14 4.01 0.81
C PHE A 299 1.73 3.00 -0.18
N ASP A 300 0.90 2.27 -0.94
CA ASP A 300 1.35 1.29 -1.93
C ASP A 300 2.27 1.94 -2.98
N ASN A 301 1.91 3.14 -3.47
CA ASN A 301 2.73 3.89 -4.43
C ASN A 301 4.09 4.31 -3.84
N ALA A 302 4.12 4.75 -2.58
CA ALA A 302 5.35 5.13 -1.91
C ALA A 302 6.24 3.90 -1.63
N LEU A 303 5.65 2.79 -1.19
CA LEU A 303 6.35 1.53 -0.98
C LEU A 303 6.96 1.01 -2.29
N GLU A 304 6.17 1.00 -3.36
CA GLU A 304 6.62 0.52 -4.66
C GLU A 304 7.75 1.38 -5.23
N LEU A 305 7.73 2.70 -5.03
CA LEU A 305 8.87 3.55 -5.39
C LEU A 305 10.15 3.13 -4.65
N LEU A 306 10.08 2.89 -3.34
CA LEU A 306 11.25 2.45 -2.56
C LEU A 306 11.76 1.10 -3.07
N VAL A 307 10.87 0.13 -3.29
CA VAL A 307 11.28 -1.21 -3.75
C VAL A 307 11.86 -1.15 -5.16
N MET A 308 11.21 -0.46 -6.10
CA MET A 308 11.72 -0.29 -7.46
C MET A 308 13.01 0.53 -7.49
N GLY A 309 13.18 1.45 -6.52
CA GLY A 309 14.37 2.24 -6.27
C GLY A 309 15.56 1.45 -5.71
N GLY A 310 15.36 0.21 -5.26
CA GLY A 310 16.42 -0.72 -4.87
C GLY A 310 16.39 -1.19 -3.41
N TYR A 311 15.44 -0.71 -2.60
CA TYR A 311 15.27 -1.22 -1.24
C TYR A 311 14.62 -2.61 -1.26
N SER A 312 14.98 -3.47 -0.29
CA SER A 312 14.18 -4.68 -0.06
C SER A 312 12.81 -4.29 0.49
N VAL A 313 11.78 -5.10 0.25
CA VAL A 313 10.43 -4.81 0.77
C VAL A 313 10.43 -4.66 2.29
N ALA A 314 11.21 -5.48 3.01
CA ALA A 314 11.35 -5.37 4.46
C ALA A 314 12.00 -4.06 4.90
N HIS A 315 13.06 -3.61 4.21
CA HIS A 315 13.71 -2.32 4.52
C HIS A 315 12.73 -1.16 4.26
N ALA A 316 12.07 -1.15 3.11
CA ALA A 316 11.11 -0.11 2.77
C ALA A 316 9.95 -0.06 3.79
N MET A 317 9.43 -1.21 4.22
CA MET A 317 8.42 -1.28 5.28
C MET A 317 8.93 -0.74 6.62
N MET A 318 10.17 -1.04 7.02
CA MET A 318 10.76 -0.50 8.25
C MET A 318 11.01 1.01 8.19
N MET A 319 11.22 1.58 7.00
CA MET A 319 11.33 3.02 6.80
C MET A 319 9.97 3.71 6.90
N MET A 320 8.93 3.14 6.29
CA MET A 320 7.60 3.75 6.25
C MET A 320 6.82 3.55 7.55
N ILE A 321 6.95 2.38 8.20
CA ILE A 321 6.31 2.04 9.48
C ILE A 321 7.41 1.66 10.49
N PRO A 322 8.18 2.64 10.99
CA PRO A 322 9.21 2.37 11.98
C PRO A 322 8.59 2.01 13.34
N GLU A 323 9.32 1.18 14.10
CA GLU A 323 9.01 0.90 15.50
C GLU A 323 9.00 2.18 16.35
N ALA A 324 8.36 2.14 17.52
CA ALA A 324 8.54 3.20 18.51
C ALA A 324 9.98 3.15 19.04
N TRP A 325 10.88 3.98 18.49
CA TRP A 325 12.32 3.92 18.74
C TRP A 325 12.85 5.07 19.61
N GLU A 326 12.26 6.27 19.53
CA GLU A 326 12.79 7.50 20.15
C GLU A 326 13.00 7.34 21.67
N ASN A 327 11.96 6.90 22.38
CA ASN A 327 11.96 6.75 23.83
C ASN A 327 12.20 5.30 24.31
N HIS A 328 12.58 4.38 23.41
CA HIS A 328 12.76 2.98 23.76
C HIS A 328 14.16 2.71 24.33
N THR A 329 14.31 2.86 25.65
CA THR A 329 15.61 2.78 26.36
C THR A 329 16.30 1.42 26.29
N LEU A 330 15.56 0.34 25.99
CA LEU A 330 16.09 -1.02 25.86
C LEU A 330 16.43 -1.41 24.41
N MET A 331 16.23 -0.50 23.45
CA MET A 331 16.54 -0.77 22.05
C MET A 331 18.05 -0.86 21.83
N ASP A 332 18.48 -1.86 21.05
CA ASP A 332 19.85 -1.96 20.56
C ASP A 332 20.32 -0.64 19.91
N PRO A 333 21.50 -0.10 20.25
CA PRO A 333 21.99 1.17 19.72
C PRO A 333 22.14 1.18 18.19
N THR A 334 22.52 0.06 17.57
CA THR A 334 22.65 -0.05 16.11
C THR A 334 21.27 0.07 15.46
N ARG A 335 20.26 -0.59 16.04
CA ARG A 335 18.88 -0.49 15.59
C ARG A 335 18.31 0.92 15.78
N ARG A 336 18.60 1.57 16.90
CA ARG A 336 18.23 2.97 17.14
C ARG A 336 18.84 3.89 16.09
N ALA A 337 20.13 3.73 15.79
CA ALA A 337 20.83 4.50 14.76
C ALA A 337 20.24 4.27 13.37
N PHE A 338 19.82 3.05 13.03
CA PHE A 338 19.10 2.78 11.79
C PHE A 338 17.82 3.62 11.70
N TYR A 339 16.98 3.61 12.72
CA TYR A 339 15.72 4.36 12.69
C TYR A 339 15.94 5.87 12.69
N GLU A 340 16.87 6.36 13.50
CA GLU A 340 17.20 7.77 13.55
C GLU A 340 17.69 8.30 12.19
N TYR A 341 18.53 7.53 11.50
CA TYR A 341 19.02 7.92 10.18
C TYR A 341 17.88 8.04 9.17
N HIS A 342 16.96 7.08 9.16
CA HIS A 342 15.86 7.08 8.20
C HIS A 342 14.75 8.07 8.56
N ALA A 343 14.58 8.44 9.84
CA ALA A 343 13.61 9.44 10.27
C ALA A 343 13.85 10.82 9.64
N ALA A 344 15.10 11.16 9.30
CA ALA A 344 15.40 12.37 8.52
C ALA A 344 14.93 12.29 7.06
N MET A 345 14.78 11.07 6.52
CA MET A 345 14.49 10.82 5.10
C MET A 345 13.01 10.49 4.83
N MET A 346 12.35 9.84 5.77
CA MET A 346 10.97 9.37 5.66
C MET A 346 10.27 9.56 6.99
N GLU A 347 9.25 10.42 6.99
CA GLU A 347 8.33 10.52 8.10
C GLU A 347 7.46 9.25 8.22
N PRO A 348 7.07 8.84 9.45
CA PRO A 348 6.22 7.67 9.64
C PRO A 348 4.85 7.83 8.97
N TRP A 349 4.45 6.80 8.24
CA TRP A 349 3.08 6.62 7.77
C TRP A 349 2.28 5.98 8.90
N ASP A 350 1.80 6.83 9.81
CA ASP A 350 1.22 6.44 11.10
C ASP A 350 -0.31 6.36 11.03
N GLY A 351 -0.87 5.69 12.05
CA GLY A 351 -2.29 5.37 12.17
C GLY A 351 -2.50 3.87 12.42
N PRO A 352 -3.71 3.44 12.82
CA PRO A 352 -3.99 2.04 13.06
C PRO A 352 -3.74 1.23 11.79
N ALA A 353 -2.83 0.25 11.81
CA ALA A 353 -2.50 -0.49 10.60
C ALA A 353 -2.11 -1.94 10.88
N SER A 354 -2.70 -2.86 10.12
CA SER A 354 -2.19 -4.20 9.87
C SER A 354 -1.94 -4.33 8.37
N ILE A 355 -0.68 -4.21 7.96
CA ILE A 355 -0.29 -4.28 6.55
C ILE A 355 0.29 -5.66 6.26
N ALA A 356 -0.37 -6.39 5.37
CA ALA A 356 0.21 -7.56 4.71
C ALA A 356 0.81 -7.12 3.38
N PHE A 357 2.01 -7.59 3.05
CA PHE A 357 2.74 -7.14 1.87
C PHE A 357 3.50 -8.26 1.17
N THR A 358 3.76 -8.09 -0.12
CA THR A 358 4.56 -9.03 -0.92
C THR A 358 5.19 -8.36 -2.14
N ASP A 359 6.37 -8.83 -2.53
CA ASP A 359 7.01 -8.53 -3.82
C ASP A 359 6.97 -9.75 -4.78
N GLY A 360 6.22 -10.79 -4.41
CA GLY A 360 6.14 -12.07 -5.10
C GLY A 360 7.23 -13.08 -4.73
N ARG A 361 8.30 -12.69 -4.02
CA ARG A 361 9.38 -13.57 -3.51
C ARG A 361 9.31 -13.72 -2.00
N GLN A 362 8.92 -12.64 -1.32
CA GLN A 362 8.68 -12.59 0.10
C GLN A 362 7.23 -12.20 0.34
N ILE A 363 6.65 -12.72 1.41
CA ILE A 363 5.35 -12.29 1.91
C ILE A 363 5.45 -12.09 3.41
N GLY A 364 4.89 -10.99 3.88
CA GLY A 364 5.01 -10.63 5.28
C GLY A 364 3.85 -9.80 5.75
N ALA A 365 3.91 -9.47 7.03
CA ALA A 365 3.03 -8.50 7.62
C ALA A 365 3.69 -7.76 8.78
N THR A 366 3.25 -6.53 8.96
CA THR A 366 3.64 -5.69 10.09
C THR A 366 2.41 -5.00 10.66
N LEU A 367 2.50 -4.64 11.92
CA LEU A 367 1.55 -3.74 12.56
C LEU A 367 2.11 -2.32 12.60
N ASP A 368 1.23 -1.35 12.82
CA ASP A 368 1.63 -0.02 13.25
C ASP A 368 2.42 -0.08 14.58
N ARG A 369 3.08 1.03 14.92
CA ARG A 369 3.93 1.14 16.11
C ARG A 369 3.22 0.84 17.43
N ASN A 370 1.90 1.01 17.49
CA ASN A 370 1.07 0.79 18.67
C ASN A 370 0.30 -0.55 18.61
N GLY A 371 0.27 -1.22 17.46
CA GLY A 371 -0.44 -2.48 17.22
C GLY A 371 -1.94 -2.36 17.42
N LEU A 372 -2.55 -1.35 16.79
CA LEU A 372 -3.96 -1.00 16.96
C LEU A 372 -4.91 -1.93 16.17
N ARG A 373 -4.38 -2.80 15.31
CA ARG A 373 -5.16 -3.75 14.51
C ARG A 373 -4.73 -5.20 14.79
N PRO A 374 -5.67 -6.17 14.78
CA PRO A 374 -5.35 -7.56 15.05
C PRO A 374 -4.69 -8.22 13.83
N SER A 375 -3.67 -9.03 14.08
CA SER A 375 -3.09 -9.92 13.09
C SER A 375 -2.54 -11.18 13.77
N ARG A 376 -2.97 -12.35 13.27
CA ARG A 376 -2.66 -13.65 13.83
C ARG A 376 -2.19 -14.59 12.74
N TYR A 377 -1.32 -15.54 13.10
CA TYR A 377 -0.81 -16.51 12.15
C TYR A 377 -0.71 -17.92 12.73
N ILE A 378 -0.80 -18.89 11.84
CA ILE A 378 -0.62 -20.32 12.07
C ILE A 378 0.51 -20.80 11.16
N VAL A 379 1.42 -21.59 11.71
CA VAL A 379 2.43 -22.35 10.97
C VAL A 379 2.13 -23.83 11.16
N THR A 380 2.14 -24.56 10.06
CA THR A 380 1.78 -25.98 10.02
C THR A 380 3.00 -26.87 9.76
N ALA A 381 2.88 -28.16 10.05
CA ALA A 381 3.94 -29.16 9.86
C ALA A 381 4.26 -29.41 8.38
N ASP A 382 3.33 -29.11 7.48
CA ASP A 382 3.48 -29.18 6.02
C ASP A 382 3.91 -27.84 5.39
N ASP A 383 4.64 -27.01 6.15
CA ASP A 383 5.25 -25.76 5.68
C ASP A 383 4.24 -24.70 5.18
N LEU A 384 2.96 -24.78 5.54
CA LEU A 384 1.99 -23.71 5.27
C LEU A 384 1.99 -22.66 6.39
N VAL A 385 1.94 -21.40 5.98
CA VAL A 385 1.70 -20.24 6.82
C VAL A 385 0.37 -19.63 6.43
N ILE A 386 -0.50 -19.44 7.42
CA ILE A 386 -1.79 -18.79 7.26
C ILE A 386 -1.80 -17.59 8.20
N MET A 387 -1.96 -16.39 7.65
CA MET A 387 -2.09 -15.16 8.42
C MET A 387 -3.48 -14.57 8.16
N GLY A 388 -4.13 -14.06 9.19
CA GLY A 388 -5.36 -13.30 9.04
C GLY A 388 -5.55 -12.27 10.16
N SER A 389 -6.43 -11.31 9.90
CA SER A 389 -6.99 -10.43 10.93
C SER A 389 -7.69 -11.20 12.06
N GLU A 390 -8.14 -12.43 11.78
CA GLU A 390 -8.75 -13.36 12.73
C GLU A 390 -8.10 -14.74 12.67
N CYS A 391 -8.14 -15.46 13.80
CA CYS A 391 -7.87 -16.90 13.79
C CYS A 391 -9.11 -17.64 13.28
N GLY A 392 -8.92 -18.75 12.58
CA GLY A 392 -10.02 -19.60 12.10
C GLY A 392 -10.53 -19.25 10.69
N CYS A 393 -9.85 -18.34 9.98
CA CYS A 393 -10.16 -18.04 8.58
C CYS A 393 -9.91 -19.23 7.63
N LEU A 394 -9.12 -20.22 8.06
CA LEU A 394 -8.94 -21.49 7.37
C LEU A 394 -8.98 -22.64 8.39
N PRO A 395 -9.76 -23.71 8.15
CA PRO A 395 -9.73 -24.89 9.02
C PRO A 395 -8.39 -25.62 8.85
N VAL A 396 -7.70 -25.83 9.95
CA VAL A 396 -6.43 -26.57 10.00
C VAL A 396 -6.55 -27.65 11.08
N PRO A 397 -6.23 -28.92 10.79
CA PRO A 397 -6.18 -29.96 11.81
C PRO A 397 -5.22 -29.59 12.94
N GLU A 398 -5.66 -29.67 14.19
CA GLU A 398 -4.87 -29.24 15.36
C GLU A 398 -3.55 -30.01 15.50
N ASP A 399 -3.51 -31.28 15.08
CA ASP A 399 -2.31 -32.12 15.06
C ASP A 399 -1.24 -31.66 14.05
N LYS A 400 -1.64 -30.85 13.06
CA LYS A 400 -0.72 -30.25 12.08
C LYS A 400 -0.18 -28.88 12.52
N ILE A 401 -0.71 -28.27 13.57
CA ILE A 401 -0.32 -26.92 13.98
C ILE A 401 1.01 -26.98 14.74
N VAL A 402 2.07 -26.41 14.16
CA VAL A 402 3.39 -26.26 14.79
C VAL A 402 3.44 -25.01 15.65
N LYS A 403 2.82 -23.91 15.19
CA LYS A 403 2.81 -22.64 15.91
C LYS A 403 1.52 -21.88 15.64
N LYS A 404 0.94 -21.30 16.68
CA LYS A 404 -0.21 -20.38 16.61
C LYS A 404 0.13 -19.15 17.43
N TRP A 405 0.19 -17.98 16.79
CA TRP A 405 0.68 -16.77 17.44
C TRP A 405 0.03 -15.50 16.89
N ARG A 406 0.41 -14.34 17.44
CA ARG A 406 -0.03 -13.00 16.99
C ARG A 406 1.16 -12.13 16.60
N LEU A 407 0.94 -11.19 15.68
CA LEU A 407 1.91 -10.13 15.46
C LEU A 407 1.93 -9.20 16.69
N GLN A 408 3.10 -8.63 16.96
CA GLN A 408 3.31 -7.71 18.08
C GLN A 408 3.67 -6.34 17.51
N PRO A 409 3.28 -5.24 18.19
CA PRO A 409 3.71 -3.89 17.79
C PRO A 409 5.22 -3.85 17.56
N GLY A 410 5.61 -3.20 16.47
CA GLY A 410 7.00 -3.07 16.07
C GLY A 410 7.67 -4.33 15.50
N ARG A 411 7.09 -5.53 15.59
CA ARG A 411 7.66 -6.75 14.97
C ARG A 411 7.15 -6.98 13.56
N MET A 412 8.04 -7.41 12.68
CA MET A 412 7.73 -7.83 11.32
C MET A 412 7.69 -9.36 11.24
N PHE A 413 6.62 -9.89 10.69
CA PHE A 413 6.55 -11.30 10.30
C PHE A 413 6.89 -11.42 8.81
N LEU A 414 7.92 -12.17 8.45
CA LEU A 414 8.39 -12.27 7.06
C LEU A 414 8.68 -13.71 6.68
N VAL A 415 8.10 -14.16 5.57
CA VAL A 415 8.38 -15.45 4.93
C VAL A 415 9.13 -15.17 3.63
N ASP A 416 10.33 -15.75 3.51
CA ASP A 416 11.11 -15.71 2.29
C ASP A 416 10.96 -17.04 1.56
N LEU A 417 10.19 -17.04 0.46
CA LEU A 417 9.83 -18.24 -0.28
C LEU A 417 11.02 -18.82 -1.06
N GLU A 418 12.02 -17.99 -1.38
CA GLU A 418 13.23 -18.43 -2.08
C GLU A 418 14.25 -19.05 -1.12
N LYS A 419 14.42 -18.47 0.08
CA LYS A 419 15.21 -19.09 1.16
C LYS A 419 14.48 -20.27 1.80
N GLY A 420 13.18 -20.40 1.57
CA GLY A 420 12.38 -21.49 2.09
C GLY A 420 12.23 -21.44 3.61
N ARG A 421 12.13 -20.24 4.21
CA ARG A 421 12.01 -20.11 5.68
C ARG A 421 11.32 -18.82 6.11
N ILE A 422 10.81 -18.84 7.34
CA ILE A 422 10.42 -17.63 8.06
C ILE A 422 11.71 -16.95 8.53
N ILE A 423 11.83 -15.65 8.27
CA ILE A 423 12.95 -14.83 8.75
C ILE A 423 12.58 -14.30 10.13
N ASP A 424 13.47 -14.48 11.10
CA ASP A 424 13.24 -13.95 12.44
C ASP A 424 13.33 -12.42 12.46
N ASP A 425 12.50 -11.77 13.27
CA ASP A 425 12.43 -10.31 13.37
C ASP A 425 13.76 -9.70 13.82
N GLU A 426 14.43 -10.33 14.79
CA GLU A 426 15.71 -9.86 15.31
C GLU A 426 16.82 -10.04 14.27
N GLU A 427 16.87 -11.21 13.61
CA GLU A 427 17.79 -11.47 12.49
C GLU A 427 17.63 -10.42 11.38
N LEU A 428 16.38 -10.18 10.95
CA LEU A 428 16.04 -9.23 9.90
C LEU A 428 16.52 -7.81 10.25
N LYS A 429 16.16 -7.33 11.44
CA LYS A 429 16.47 -5.96 11.87
C LYS A 429 17.95 -5.77 12.12
N ASN A 430 18.64 -6.75 12.71
CA ASN A 430 20.08 -6.68 12.93
C ASN A 430 20.83 -6.68 11.59
N THR A 431 20.37 -7.45 10.61
CA THR A 431 20.94 -7.43 9.25
C THR A 431 20.81 -6.06 8.59
N LEU A 432 19.63 -5.45 8.68
CA LEU A 432 19.38 -4.13 8.08
C LEU A 432 20.08 -3.01 8.83
N ALA A 433 20.03 -3.02 10.16
CA ALA A 433 20.71 -2.04 10.99
C ALA A 433 22.24 -2.12 10.88
N GLY A 434 22.80 -3.31 10.66
CA GLY A 434 24.23 -3.51 10.43
C GLY A 434 24.68 -3.32 8.97
N ALA A 435 23.76 -3.05 8.03
CA ALA A 435 24.10 -2.99 6.61
C ALA A 435 24.97 -1.76 6.25
N LYS A 436 24.92 -0.71 7.06
CA LYS A 436 25.67 0.55 6.89
C LYS A 436 26.08 1.09 8.26
N PRO A 437 27.13 1.94 8.35
CA PRO A 437 27.58 2.54 9.60
C PRO A 437 26.69 3.73 10.00
N TYR A 438 25.41 3.48 10.28
CA TYR A 438 24.42 4.54 10.53
C TYR A 438 24.79 5.44 11.72
N ALA A 439 25.32 4.86 12.80
CA ALA A 439 25.74 5.61 13.98
C ALA A 439 26.85 6.61 13.63
N GLU A 440 27.89 6.17 12.91
CA GLU A 440 28.98 7.05 12.47
C GLU A 440 28.47 8.17 11.55
N TRP A 441 27.51 7.88 10.68
CA TRP A 441 26.92 8.89 9.82
C TRP A 441 26.17 9.94 10.63
N ILE A 442 25.31 9.52 11.56
CA ILE A 442 24.57 10.42 12.45
C ILE A 442 25.53 11.31 13.22
N ASP A 443 26.55 10.74 13.88
CA ASP A 443 27.49 11.51 14.70
C ASP A 443 28.28 12.54 13.88
N ARG A 444 28.52 12.29 12.59
CA ARG A 444 29.24 13.21 11.70
C ARG A 444 28.37 14.33 11.13
N ILE A 445 27.08 14.08 10.91
CA ILE A 445 26.20 15.00 10.15
C ILE A 445 25.17 15.72 11.01
N ARG A 446 24.79 15.14 12.15
CA ARG A 446 23.73 15.67 13.02
C ARG A 446 24.33 16.71 13.96
N VAL A 447 23.75 17.90 13.93
CA VAL A 447 24.00 18.93 14.95
C VAL A 447 22.79 18.97 15.88
N LYS A 448 22.96 18.61 17.14
CA LYS A 448 21.92 18.76 18.16
C LYS A 448 22.01 20.16 18.75
N LEU A 449 20.97 20.96 18.55
CA LEU A 449 20.96 22.35 19.00
C LEU A 449 21.10 22.50 20.53
N ASP A 450 20.64 21.52 21.31
CA ASP A 450 20.76 21.51 22.78
C ASP A 450 22.22 21.36 23.26
N GLU A 451 23.10 20.80 22.44
CA GLU A 451 24.53 20.61 22.72
C GLU A 451 25.37 21.79 22.20
N VAL A 452 24.76 22.74 21.47
CA VAL A 452 25.44 23.94 20.99
C VAL A 452 25.49 24.95 22.11
N GLU A 453 26.66 25.09 22.74
CA GLU A 453 26.91 26.18 23.69
C GLU A 453 26.80 27.52 22.97
N THR A 454 25.76 28.28 23.30
CA THR A 454 25.58 29.65 22.83
C THR A 454 25.39 30.56 24.03
N GLU A 455 25.98 31.76 23.99
CA GLU A 455 25.53 32.82 24.88
C GLU A 455 24.04 33.04 24.61
N LYS A 456 23.19 32.74 25.59
CA LYS A 456 21.75 32.94 25.47
C LYS A 456 21.52 34.43 25.27
N THR A 457 21.35 34.86 24.03
CA THR A 457 21.04 36.24 23.69
C THR A 457 19.80 36.64 24.48
N PRO A 458 19.89 37.63 25.38
CA PRO A 458 18.72 38.07 26.11
C PRO A 458 17.66 38.54 25.09
N PRO A 459 16.36 38.27 25.35
CA PRO A 459 15.32 38.65 24.41
C PRO A 459 15.40 40.14 24.11
N LEU A 460 15.36 40.49 22.82
CA LEU A 460 15.37 41.88 22.38
C LEU A 460 14.21 42.62 23.04
N LYS A 461 14.55 43.64 23.84
CA LYS A 461 13.54 44.51 24.45
C LYS A 461 12.98 45.42 23.37
N SER A 462 11.69 45.30 23.09
CA SER A 462 11.00 46.23 22.20
C SER A 462 10.95 47.62 22.84
N SER A 463 11.11 48.66 22.04
CA SER A 463 10.87 50.05 22.44
C SER A 463 9.38 50.36 22.65
N VAL A 464 8.49 49.50 22.13
CA VAL A 464 7.04 49.60 22.31
C VAL A 464 6.65 48.93 23.63
N ARG A 465 5.74 49.56 24.39
CA ARG A 465 5.31 49.03 25.68
C ARG A 465 4.59 47.68 25.50
N MET A 466 4.74 46.79 26.47
CA MET A 466 4.14 45.46 26.44
C MET A 466 2.62 45.51 26.22
N LEU A 467 1.93 46.41 26.94
CA LEU A 467 0.48 46.55 26.84
C LEU A 467 0.03 46.95 25.43
N ASP A 468 0.75 47.87 24.79
CA ASP A 468 0.41 48.31 23.42
C ASP A 468 0.57 47.14 22.43
N ARG A 469 1.58 46.28 22.63
CA ARG A 469 1.79 45.06 21.82
C ARG A 469 0.71 44.01 22.09
N GLN A 470 0.37 43.79 23.35
CA GLN A 470 -0.71 42.88 23.75
C GLN A 470 -2.04 43.29 23.09
N GLN A 471 -2.38 44.58 23.17
CA GLN A 471 -3.57 45.13 22.53
C GLN A 471 -3.54 44.98 21.01
N ALA A 472 -2.39 45.23 20.36
CA ALA A 472 -2.25 45.07 18.91
C ALA A 472 -2.50 43.63 18.42
N PHE A 473 -2.19 42.63 19.26
CA PHE A 473 -2.45 41.20 18.98
C PHE A 473 -3.73 40.68 19.64
N GLY A 474 -4.56 41.54 20.24
CA GLY A 474 -5.84 41.17 20.83
C GLY A 474 -5.74 40.39 22.14
N TYR A 475 -4.60 40.40 22.85
CA TYR A 475 -4.49 39.78 24.17
C TYR A 475 -5.41 40.47 25.18
N THR A 476 -6.14 39.67 25.92
CA THR A 476 -7.05 40.09 26.98
C THR A 476 -6.49 39.79 28.37
N GLN A 477 -7.17 40.30 29.40
CA GLN A 477 -6.84 39.92 30.78
C GLN A 477 -7.12 38.44 31.04
N GLU A 478 -8.10 37.86 30.35
CA GLU A 478 -8.46 36.45 30.48
C GLU A 478 -7.38 35.55 29.88
N ASP A 479 -6.83 35.90 28.72
CA ASP A 479 -5.69 35.20 28.12
C ASP A 479 -4.51 35.15 29.10
N ILE A 480 -4.19 36.27 29.76
CA ILE A 480 -3.06 36.32 30.69
C ILE A 480 -3.38 35.52 31.97
N LYS A 481 -4.55 35.76 32.56
CA LYS A 481 -4.89 35.25 33.89
C LYS A 481 -5.27 33.78 33.87
N PHE A 482 -6.11 33.37 32.92
CA PHE A 482 -6.69 32.03 32.89
C PHE A 482 -5.94 31.09 31.95
N ILE A 483 -5.28 31.59 30.90
CA ILE A 483 -4.53 30.76 29.97
C ILE A 483 -3.03 30.74 30.30
N MET A 484 -2.36 31.90 30.24
CA MET A 484 -0.90 31.98 30.37
C MET A 484 -0.39 31.71 31.79
N THR A 485 -1.07 32.21 32.83
CA THR A 485 -0.60 32.08 34.22
C THR A 485 -0.53 30.62 34.68
N PRO A 486 -1.56 29.77 34.46
CA PRO A 486 -1.47 28.34 34.78
C PRO A 486 -0.36 27.63 34.01
N MET A 487 -0.22 27.88 32.70
CA MET A 487 0.87 27.29 31.90
C MET A 487 2.25 27.66 32.45
N ALA A 488 2.45 28.92 32.82
CA ALA A 488 3.72 29.39 33.36
C ALA A 488 4.02 28.87 34.78
N THR A 489 2.98 28.67 35.62
CA THR A 489 3.14 28.30 37.03
C THR A 489 3.21 26.79 37.22
N ASN A 490 2.39 26.04 36.49
CA ASN A 490 2.19 24.60 36.68
C ASN A 490 2.82 23.76 35.55
N GLY A 491 3.12 24.35 34.40
CA GLY A 491 3.61 23.61 33.23
C GLY A 491 2.52 22.80 32.50
N GLU A 492 1.24 23.11 32.74
CA GLU A 492 0.07 22.46 32.15
C GLU A 492 -0.93 23.50 31.63
N GLU A 493 -1.72 23.13 30.62
CA GLU A 493 -2.81 23.98 30.13
C GLU A 493 -3.97 24.06 31.16
N PRO A 494 -4.71 25.18 31.22
CA PRO A 494 -5.81 25.32 32.16
C PRO A 494 -6.97 24.36 31.84
N VAL A 495 -7.62 23.84 32.89
CA VAL A 495 -8.85 23.04 32.77
C VAL A 495 -10.09 23.92 32.93
N GLY A 496 -11.02 23.83 31.98
CA GLY A 496 -12.32 24.52 31.98
C GLY A 496 -13.52 23.56 32.02
N SER A 497 -14.72 24.13 32.10
CA SER A 497 -16.00 23.38 32.02
C SER A 497 -17.07 24.24 31.32
N MET A 498 -18.22 23.64 30.98
CA MET A 498 -19.27 24.19 30.09
C MET A 498 -18.87 24.23 28.60
N GLY A 499 -19.85 24.39 27.72
CA GLY A 499 -19.63 24.51 26.27
C GLY A 499 -19.18 25.92 25.86
N ASN A 500 -18.60 26.05 24.67
CA ASN A 500 -18.25 27.34 24.09
C ASN A 500 -19.52 28.04 23.55
N ASP A 501 -19.97 29.08 24.24
CA ASP A 501 -21.13 29.90 23.88
C ASP A 501 -20.76 31.20 23.13
N SER A 502 -19.48 31.38 22.79
CA SER A 502 -19.03 32.51 21.99
C SER A 502 -19.52 32.40 20.54
N PRO A 503 -19.77 33.53 19.85
CA PRO A 503 -19.97 33.54 18.42
C PRO A 503 -18.79 32.86 17.68
N LEU A 504 -19.08 32.25 16.52
CA LEU A 504 -18.02 31.77 15.64
C LEU A 504 -17.11 32.94 15.25
N ALA A 505 -15.79 32.71 15.16
CA ALA A 505 -14.81 33.77 14.90
C ALA A 505 -15.00 34.57 13.59
N VAL A 506 -15.85 34.10 12.68
CA VAL A 506 -16.19 34.76 11.41
C VAL A 506 -17.42 35.68 11.50
N LEU A 507 -18.18 35.60 12.60
CA LEU A 507 -19.31 36.47 12.92
C LEU A 507 -18.85 37.69 13.71
#